data_AF-A0A7X8BVX4-F1
#
_entry.id   AF-A0A7X8BVX4-F1
#
_cell.length_a   1.000
_cell.length_b   1.000
_cell.length_c   1.000
_cell.angle_alpha   90.00
_cell.angle_beta   90.00
_cell.angle_gamma   90.00
#
_symmetry.space_group_name_H-M   'P 1'
#
loop_
_entity.id
_entity.type
_entity.pdbx_description
1 polymer ?
#
loop_
_entity_poly.entity_id
_entity_poly.type
_entity_poly.pdbx_seq_one_letter_code
_entity_poly.pdbx_strand_id
1 'polypeptide(L)'
;MFPVKPPQISDQSIKEKLNQIGIHSLEDLQFHGSKRAFAMLRIFDGNCGIDVLFFLESLIRNTTPALLDEEVITDLKTFYNSISYFKQVQ
;
A
#
# COMPACT_ATOMS: atom_id res chain seq x y z
N MET A 1 1.05 -27.88 1.68
CA MET A 1 1.37 -26.46 1.87
C MET A 1 1.45 -25.85 0.48
N PHE A 2 0.36 -25.25 0.00
CA PHE A 2 0.33 -24.66 -1.34
C PHE A 2 1.21 -23.41 -1.32
N PRO A 3 2.12 -23.20 -2.30
CA PRO A 3 2.77 -21.92 -2.44
C PRO A 3 1.69 -20.85 -2.64
N VAL A 4 1.57 -19.95 -1.66
CA VAL A 4 0.76 -18.75 -1.78
C VAL A 4 1.31 -18.01 -2.99
N LYS A 5 0.53 -17.96 -4.07
CA LYS A 5 0.88 -17.20 -5.26
C LYS A 5 1.15 -15.77 -4.78
N PRO A 6 2.35 -15.19 -5.02
CA PRO A 6 2.63 -13.81 -4.64
C PRO A 6 1.49 -12.95 -5.22
N PRO A 7 0.98 -11.96 -4.47
CA PRO A 7 -0.05 -11.09 -5.02
C PRO A 7 0.54 -10.45 -6.27
N GLN A 8 0.11 -10.92 -7.43
CA GLN A 8 0.39 -10.20 -8.66
C GLN A 8 -0.37 -8.89 -8.52
N ILE A 9 0.19 -7.78 -8.97
CA ILE A 9 -0.51 -6.50 -9.05
C ILE A 9 -1.64 -6.66 -10.07
N SER A 10 -2.74 -7.28 -9.63
CA SER A 10 -3.87 -7.71 -10.46
C SER A 10 -4.91 -6.62 -10.60
N ASP A 11 -4.76 -5.52 -9.86
CA ASP A 11 -5.43 -4.26 -10.17
C ASP A 11 -4.51 -3.48 -11.10
N GLN A 12 -4.75 -3.59 -12.41
CA GLN A 12 -4.01 -2.84 -13.44
C GLN A 12 -3.96 -1.34 -13.09
N SER A 13 -5.03 -0.85 -12.47
CA SER A 13 -5.17 0.49 -11.89
C SER A 13 -4.10 0.82 -10.83
N ILE A 14 -3.73 -0.10 -9.93
CA ILE A 14 -2.71 0.17 -8.91
C ILE A 14 -1.30 0.15 -9.52
N LYS A 15 -1.03 -0.77 -10.44
CA LYS A 15 0.26 -0.83 -11.14
C LYS A 15 0.53 0.47 -11.92
N GLU A 16 -0.48 0.96 -12.62
CA GLU A 16 -0.39 2.22 -13.37
C GLU A 16 -0.17 3.41 -12.45
N LYS A 17 -0.90 3.49 -11.32
CA LYS A 17 -0.70 4.55 -10.33
C LYS A 17 0.68 4.49 -9.68
N LEU A 18 1.20 3.30 -9.36
CA LEU A 18 2.57 3.12 -8.85
C LEU A 18 3.61 3.61 -9.85
N ASN A 19 3.46 3.25 -11.13
CA ASN A 19 4.32 3.75 -12.19
C ASN A 19 4.26 5.29 -12.29
N GLN A 20 3.09 5.90 -12.14
CA GLN A 20 2.92 7.35 -12.18
C GLN A 20 3.59 8.09 -11.02
N ILE A 21 3.78 7.42 -9.87
CA ILE A 21 4.52 7.97 -8.72
C ILE A 21 5.98 7.50 -8.68
N GLY A 22 6.49 6.89 -9.75
CA GLY A 22 7.90 6.49 -9.89
C GLY A 22 8.28 5.17 -9.21
N ILE A 23 7.29 4.32 -8.86
CA ILE A 23 7.53 2.97 -8.33
C ILE A 23 7.27 1.96 -9.43
N HIS A 24 8.34 1.37 -9.97
CA HIS A 24 8.26 0.52 -11.17
C HIS A 24 8.47 -0.97 -10.87
N SER A 25 9.04 -1.29 -9.70
CA SER A 25 9.39 -2.65 -9.29
C SER A 25 9.02 -2.94 -7.84
N LEU A 26 9.07 -4.22 -7.46
CA LEU A 26 8.94 -4.62 -6.06
C LEU A 26 10.12 -4.10 -5.24
N GLU A 27 11.33 -4.04 -5.81
CA GLU A 27 12.50 -3.48 -5.13
C GLU A 27 12.30 -1.99 -4.82
N ASP A 28 11.73 -1.21 -5.74
CA ASP A 28 11.39 0.20 -5.49
C ASP A 28 10.37 0.32 -4.37
N LEU A 29 9.34 -0.53 -4.37
CA LEU A 29 8.31 -0.54 -3.33
C LEU A 29 8.91 -0.89 -1.96
N GLN A 30 9.85 -1.84 -1.90
CA GLN A 30 10.58 -2.18 -0.68
C GLN A 30 11.50 -1.04 -0.22
N PHE A 31 12.18 -0.37 -1.15
CA PHE A 31 13.05 0.77 -0.87
C PHE A 31 12.26 1.96 -0.29
N HIS A 32 11.09 2.26 -0.86
CA HIS A 32 10.24 3.35 -0.38
C HIS A 32 9.40 2.99 0.86
N GLY A 33 8.99 1.72 0.97
CA GLY A 33 8.04 1.25 1.97
C GLY A 33 6.58 1.55 1.60
N SER A 34 5.68 0.73 2.13
CA SER A 34 4.23 0.79 1.86
C SER A 34 3.61 2.14 2.23
N LYS A 35 3.97 2.67 3.42
CA LYS A 35 3.48 3.95 3.93
C LYS A 35 3.84 5.11 3.01
N ARG A 36 5.11 5.21 2.58
CA ARG A 36 5.55 6.29 1.69
C ARG A 36 4.93 6.17 0.31
N ALA A 37 4.92 4.96 -0.25
CA ALA A 37 4.27 4.68 -1.52
C ALA A 37 2.78 5.07 -1.49
N PHE A 38 2.07 4.70 -0.42
CA PHE A 38 0.67 5.09 -0.21
C PHE A 38 0.48 6.59 -0.09
N ALA A 39 1.35 7.30 0.65
CA ALA A 39 1.27 8.75 0.78
C ALA A 39 1.42 9.46 -0.59
N MET A 40 2.37 8.99 -1.41
CA MET A 40 2.56 9.49 -2.78
C MET A 40 1.33 9.19 -3.65
N LEU A 41 0.80 7.97 -3.58
CA LEU A 41 -0.45 7.60 -4.26
C LEU A 41 -1.62 8.47 -3.83
N ARG A 42 -1.76 8.79 -2.54
CA ARG A 42 -2.87 9.60 -2.00
C ARG A 42 -2.84 11.07 -2.41
N ILE A 43 -1.65 11.60 -2.66
CA ILE A 43 -1.46 12.94 -3.22
C ILE A 43 -1.90 12.95 -4.69
N PHE A 44 -1.53 11.91 -5.44
CA PHE A 44 -1.87 11.78 -6.85
C PHE A 44 -3.36 11.42 -7.08
N ASP A 45 -3.88 10.47 -6.31
CA ASP A 45 -5.26 10.00 -6.34
C ASP A 45 -5.86 10.01 -4.92
N GLY A 46 -6.69 11.03 -4.68
CA GLY A 46 -7.35 11.22 -3.39
C GLY A 46 -8.32 10.10 -2.99
N ASN A 47 -8.71 9.22 -3.91
CA ASN A 47 -9.66 8.13 -3.67
C ASN A 47 -8.98 6.84 -3.19
N CYS A 48 -7.64 6.79 -3.08
CA CYS A 48 -6.95 5.63 -2.55
C CYS A 48 -7.40 5.32 -1.12
N GLY A 49 -8.04 4.17 -0.93
CA GLY A 49 -8.51 3.68 0.36
C GLY A 49 -7.44 2.89 1.12
N ILE A 50 -7.75 2.55 2.37
CA ILE A 50 -6.85 1.77 3.24
C ILE A 50 -6.49 0.40 2.68
N ASP A 51 -7.35 -0.21 1.85
CA ASP A 51 -7.09 -1.49 1.21
C ASP A 51 -5.84 -1.45 0.33
N VAL A 52 -5.55 -0.30 -0.30
CA VAL A 52 -4.33 -0.09 -1.09
C VAL A 52 -3.09 -0.11 -0.18
N LEU A 53 -3.18 0.49 1.00
CA LEU A 53 -2.07 0.49 1.96
C LEU A 53 -1.76 -0.94 2.44
N PHE A 54 -2.78 -1.72 2.78
CA PHE A 54 -2.61 -3.14 3.15
C PHE A 54 -2.07 -3.98 1.99
N PHE A 55 -2.55 -3.72 0.78
CA PHE A 55 -2.07 -4.39 -0.41
C PHE A 55 -0.56 -4.14 -0.60
N LEU A 56 -0.10 -2.90 -0.53
CA LEU A 56 1.32 -2.56 -0.67
C LEU A 56 2.19 -3.22 0.41
N GLU A 57 1.76 -3.23 1.67
CA GLU A 57 2.50 -3.93 2.73
C GLU A 57 2.57 -5.44 2.47
N SER A 58 1.45 -6.02 2.04
CA SER A 58 1.39 -7.46 1.74
C SER A 58 2.34 -7.86 0.61
N LEU A 59 2.51 -6.99 -0.41
CA LEU A 59 3.50 -7.18 -1.47
C LEU A 59 4.93 -7.19 -0.92
N ILE A 60 5.28 -6.21 -0.09
CA ILE A 60 6.61 -6.09 0.53
C ILE A 60 6.93 -7.34 1.36
N ARG A 61 5.95 -7.84 2.10
CA ARG A 61 6.08 -9.02 2.97
C ARG A 61 5.90 -10.36 2.25
N ASN A 62 5.64 -10.33 0.94
CA ASN A 62 5.34 -11.52 0.15
C ASN A 62 4.20 -12.39 0.76
N THR A 63 3.12 -11.72 1.19
CA THR A 63 1.93 -12.33 1.82
C THR A 63 0.65 -11.74 1.22
N THR A 64 -0.52 -12.08 1.76
CA THR A 64 -1.81 -11.46 1.38
C THR A 64 -2.29 -10.52 2.48
N PRO A 65 -3.15 -9.52 2.18
CA PRO A 65 -3.68 -8.61 3.21
C PRO A 65 -4.36 -9.33 4.38
N ALA A 66 -4.99 -10.49 4.13
CA ALA A 66 -5.66 -11.31 5.14
C ALA A 66 -4.68 -12.02 6.10
N LEU A 67 -3.40 -12.08 5.75
CA LEU A 67 -2.33 -12.75 6.50
C LEU A 67 -1.35 -11.74 7.12
N LEU A 68 -1.68 -10.46 7.13
CA LEU A 68 -0.91 -9.46 7.86
C LEU A 68 -1.16 -9.62 9.36
N ASP A 69 -0.08 -9.57 10.14
CA ASP A 69 -0.17 -9.62 11.60
C ASP A 69 -0.98 -8.44 12.14
N GLU A 70 -1.69 -8.65 13.25
CA GLU A 70 -2.55 -7.63 13.86
C GLU A 70 -1.79 -6.35 14.22
N GLU A 71 -0.55 -6.47 14.68
CA GLU A 71 0.33 -5.32 14.98
C GLU A 71 0.58 -4.48 13.73
N VAL A 72 0.85 -5.13 12.59
CA VAL A 72 1.08 -4.46 11.30
C VAL A 72 -0.20 -3.78 10.82
N ILE A 73 -1.34 -4.47 10.91
CA ILE A 73 -2.63 -3.88 10.55
C ILE A 73 -2.93 -2.64 11.41
N THR A 74 -2.64 -2.71 12.71
CA THR A 74 -2.88 -1.62 13.65
C THR A 74 -1.99 -0.41 13.35
N ASP A 75 -0.71 -0.63 13.06
CA ASP A 75 0.23 0.40 12.65
C ASP A 75 -0.18 1.06 11.33
N LEU A 76 -0.59 0.28 10.33
CA LEU A 76 -1.06 0.78 9.04
C LEU A 76 -2.38 1.57 9.17
N LYS A 77 -3.33 1.13 10.01
CA LYS A 77 -4.54 1.89 10.33
C LYS A 77 -4.22 3.22 11.00
N THR A 78 -3.28 3.21 11.95
CA THR A 78 -2.85 4.42 12.66
C THR A 78 -2.26 5.43 11.69
N PHE A 79 -1.39 4.97 10.78
CA PHE A 79 -0.84 5.79 9.72
C PHE A 79 -1.91 6.32 8.74
N TYR A 80 -2.83 5.46 8.28
CA TYR A 80 -3.90 5.87 7.37
C TYR A 80 -4.79 6.96 7.99
N ASN A 81 -5.10 6.81 9.29
CA ASN A 81 -5.90 7.78 10.03
C ASN A 81 -5.16 9.11 10.15
N SER A 82 -3.85 9.12 10.46
CA SER A 82 -3.09 10.37 10.60
C SER A 82 -3.07 11.19 9.30
N ILE A 83 -2.99 10.54 8.14
CA ILE A 83 -3.07 11.23 6.83
C ILE A 83 -4.50 11.69 6.54
N SER A 84 -5.51 10.91 6.95
CA SER A 84 -6.92 11.25 6.71
C SER A 84 -7.38 12.46 7.51
N TYR A 85 -6.92 12.60 8.76
CA TYR A 85 -7.18 13.78 9.59
C TYR A 85 -6.56 15.06 8.99
N PHE A 86 -5.45 14.93 8.26
CA PHE A 86 -4.79 16.09 7.64
C PHE A 86 -5.63 16.76 6.54
N LYS A 87 -6.58 16.03 5.91
CA LYS A 87 -7.47 16.59 4.87
C LYS A 87 -8.69 17.35 5.40
N GLN A 88 -9.02 17.28 6.70
CA GLN A 88 -10.17 17.98 7.28
C GLN A 88 -9.83 19.36 7.88
N VAL A 89 -8.55 19.76 7.87
CA VAL A 89 -8.07 21.02 8.49
C VAL A 89 -7.44 21.96 7.45
N GLN A 90 -7.81 21.82 6.18
CA GLN A 90 -7.49 22.72 5.08
C GLN A 90 -8.77 23.07 4.35
#